data_AF-A0A852BQ67-F1
#
_entry.id   AF-A0A852BQ67-F1
#
_cell.length_a   1.000
_cell.length_b   1.000
_cell.length_c   1.000
_cell.angle_alpha   90.00
_cell.angle_beta   90.00
_cell.angle_gamma   90.00
#
_symmetry.space_group_name_H-M   'P 1'
#
loop_
_entity.id
_entity.type
_entity.pdbx_description
1 polymer ?
#
loop_
_entity_poly.entity_id
_entity_poly.type
_entity_poly.pdbx_seq_one_letter_code
_entity_poly.pdbx_strand_id
1 'polypeptide(L)'
;PAPAPAPRSFSAAEVRARCAQGSCLVRCRRRLYDLSGFVRLHPGGEQLLRRRAGTDVSAALDGPPHRHSANARRWLEQYYVGEMESGDEQVPRRFGLCGFRGTDLGSECPGSRAYGVYKASQLRADLVDWQKPLLWQVGYLGEKYDEWVHQPVDRPIRLFHSDILESLSKTAWYVVFIVWAPVVLYLSWVSYTSLAQGNTRLFSSFTTEYSIPVHKYYFPFIFLLGMFLWSLLEYLIHRFVFHMKPPASNYYLITLHFLLHGQHHK
;
A
#
# COMPACT_ATOMS: atom_id res chain seq x y z
N PRO A 1 15.92 1.91 -29.65
CA PRO A 1 15.25 1.13 -28.58
C PRO A 1 15.63 -0.36 -28.68
N ALA A 2 16.47 -0.85 -27.77
CA ALA A 2 16.76 -2.27 -27.68
C ALA A 2 15.48 -3.04 -27.28
N PRO A 3 15.21 -4.22 -27.88
CA PRO A 3 14.08 -5.05 -27.44
C PRO A 3 14.28 -5.43 -25.97
N ALA A 4 13.20 -5.34 -25.18
CA ALA A 4 13.22 -5.76 -23.79
C ALA A 4 13.70 -7.23 -23.70
N PRO A 5 14.51 -7.61 -22.70
CA PRO A 5 14.96 -8.98 -22.54
C PRO A 5 13.75 -9.91 -22.41
N ALA A 6 13.74 -10.99 -23.19
CA ALA A 6 12.69 -11.99 -23.14
C ALA A 6 12.55 -12.54 -21.70
N PRO A 7 11.32 -12.81 -21.24
CA PRO A 7 11.12 -13.39 -19.91
C PRO A 7 11.87 -14.72 -19.81
N ARG A 8 12.62 -14.90 -18.72
CA ARG A 8 13.38 -16.13 -18.46
C ARG A 8 12.41 -17.30 -18.32
N SER A 9 12.67 -18.40 -19.02
CA SER A 9 11.92 -19.64 -18.91
C SER A 9 12.49 -20.52 -17.79
N PHE A 10 11.63 -21.20 -17.05
CA PHE A 10 12.02 -22.10 -15.96
C PHE A 10 11.41 -23.49 -16.15
N SER A 11 12.22 -24.53 -15.96
CA SER A 11 11.77 -25.92 -16.00
C SER A 11 11.17 -26.36 -14.65
N ALA A 12 10.27 -27.35 -14.66
CA ALA A 12 9.71 -27.90 -13.43
C ALA A 12 10.77 -28.56 -12.52
N ALA A 13 11.87 -29.05 -13.09
CA ALA A 13 13.00 -29.59 -12.34
C ALA A 13 13.77 -28.48 -11.60
N GLU A 14 14.03 -27.36 -12.29
CA GLU A 14 14.71 -26.20 -11.70
C GLU A 14 13.90 -25.59 -10.54
N VAL A 15 12.58 -25.44 -10.71
CA VAL A 15 11.69 -24.94 -9.64
C VAL A 15 11.74 -25.86 -8.42
N ARG A 16 11.65 -27.18 -8.62
CA ARG A 16 11.72 -28.16 -7.51
C ARG A 16 13.07 -28.10 -6.79
N ALA A 17 14.17 -27.99 -7.53
CA ALA A 17 15.50 -27.87 -6.95
C ALA A 17 15.65 -26.61 -6.08
N ARG A 18 15.16 -25.46 -6.57
CA ARG A 18 15.19 -24.21 -5.81
C ARG A 18 14.26 -24.24 -4.59
N CYS A 19 13.09 -24.87 -4.71
CA CYS A 19 12.22 -25.12 -3.54
C CYS A 19 12.89 -26.01 -2.49
N ALA A 20 13.63 -27.05 -2.91
CA ALA A 20 14.40 -27.91 -2.00
C ALA A 20 15.54 -27.17 -1.30
N GLN A 21 16.11 -26.14 -1.93
CA GLN A 21 17.11 -25.24 -1.34
C GLN A 21 16.49 -24.20 -0.38
N GLY A 22 15.17 -24.20 -0.20
CA GLY A 22 14.46 -23.33 0.74
C GLY A 22 13.83 -22.08 0.12
N SER A 23 13.94 -21.87 -1.21
CA SER A 23 13.22 -20.80 -1.90
C SER A 23 11.72 -21.08 -1.96
N CYS A 24 10.89 -20.05 -1.80
CA CYS A 24 9.43 -20.18 -1.89
C CYS A 24 8.93 -19.74 -3.27
N LEU A 25 9.10 -20.60 -4.28
CA LEU A 25 8.58 -20.35 -5.62
C LEU A 25 7.14 -20.80 -5.73
N VAL A 26 6.26 -19.99 -6.31
CA VAL A 26 4.86 -20.35 -6.57
C VAL A 26 4.50 -20.09 -8.01
N ARG A 27 3.57 -20.89 -8.54
CA ARG A 27 3.08 -20.75 -9.90
C ARG A 27 1.69 -20.14 -9.90
N CYS A 28 1.43 -19.17 -10.77
CA CYS A 28 0.08 -18.75 -11.11
C CYS A 28 -0.09 -18.89 -12.62
N ARG A 29 -0.81 -19.94 -13.04
CA ARG A 29 -0.96 -20.35 -14.44
C ARG A 29 0.42 -20.60 -15.09
N ARG A 30 0.81 -19.80 -16.08
CA ARG A 30 2.11 -19.91 -16.77
C ARG A 30 3.22 -19.07 -16.14
N ARG A 31 2.90 -18.22 -15.16
CA ARG A 31 3.84 -17.29 -14.54
C ARG A 31 4.41 -17.86 -13.25
N LEU A 32 5.69 -17.63 -13.02
CA LEU A 32 6.44 -18.05 -11.84
C LEU A 32 6.81 -16.83 -10.99
N TYR A 33 6.61 -16.96 -9.69
CA TYR A 33 6.86 -15.90 -8.71
C TYR A 33 7.76 -16.42 -7.59
N ASP A 34 8.76 -15.63 -7.18
CA ASP A 34 9.63 -15.94 -6.04
C ASP A 34 9.19 -15.15 -4.82
N LEU A 35 8.47 -15.81 -3.93
CA LEU A 35 7.95 -15.21 -2.71
C LEU A 35 8.91 -15.37 -1.52
N SER A 36 10.16 -15.80 -1.72
CA SER A 36 11.10 -16.08 -0.62
C SER A 36 11.27 -14.89 0.33
N GLY A 37 11.33 -13.66 -0.21
CA GLY A 37 11.37 -12.42 0.58
C GLY A 37 10.02 -12.04 1.21
N PHE A 38 8.92 -12.38 0.55
CA PHE A 38 7.55 -12.05 0.99
C PHE A 38 7.01 -12.98 2.07
N VAL A 39 7.58 -14.18 2.24
CA VAL A 39 7.02 -15.22 3.13
C VAL A 39 6.71 -14.69 4.54
N ARG A 40 7.58 -13.83 5.08
CA ARG A 40 7.45 -13.25 6.43
C ARG A 40 6.42 -12.11 6.52
N LEU A 41 6.08 -11.50 5.39
CA LEU A 41 5.18 -10.34 5.29
C LEU A 41 3.75 -10.78 4.94
N HIS A 42 3.53 -12.06 4.65
CA HIS A 42 2.23 -12.58 4.25
C HIS A 42 1.20 -12.55 5.40
N PRO A 43 0.06 -11.82 5.25
CA PRO A 43 -0.95 -11.69 6.31
C PRO A 43 -1.60 -13.01 6.74
N GLY A 44 -1.64 -14.01 5.85
CA GLY A 44 -2.16 -15.36 6.14
C GLY A 44 -1.14 -16.30 6.79
N GLY A 45 0.05 -15.80 7.14
CA GLY A 45 1.12 -16.56 7.78
C GLY A 45 2.09 -17.24 6.81
N GLU A 46 3.33 -17.41 7.27
CA GLU A 46 4.46 -17.99 6.54
C GLU A 46 4.23 -19.47 6.17
N GLN A 47 3.64 -20.24 7.09
CA GLN A 47 3.48 -21.69 6.92
C GLN A 47 2.60 -22.05 5.72
N LEU A 48 1.60 -21.22 5.40
CA LEU A 48 0.70 -21.47 4.28
C LEU A 48 1.42 -21.35 2.93
N LEU A 49 2.29 -20.35 2.78
CA LEU A 49 3.08 -20.15 1.57
C LEU A 49 4.12 -21.26 1.41
N ARG A 50 4.84 -21.62 2.49
CA ARG A 50 5.83 -22.70 2.46
C ARG A 50 5.22 -24.05 2.07
N ARG A 51 4.02 -24.37 2.57
CA ARG A 51 3.30 -25.60 2.20
C ARG A 51 2.90 -25.64 0.72
N ARG A 52 2.72 -24.48 0.09
CA ARG A 52 2.32 -24.35 -1.32
C ARG A 52 3.51 -24.05 -2.24
N ALA A 53 4.74 -24.03 -1.73
CA ALA A 53 5.93 -23.85 -2.54
C ALA A 53 6.03 -24.95 -3.61
N GLY A 54 6.32 -24.56 -4.86
CA GLY A 54 6.38 -25.43 -6.03
C GLY A 54 5.02 -25.80 -6.65
N THR A 55 3.89 -25.31 -6.11
CA THR A 55 2.54 -25.64 -6.59
C THR A 55 1.86 -24.47 -7.31
N ASP A 56 0.76 -24.77 -8.00
CA ASP A 56 -0.10 -23.74 -8.59
C ASP A 56 -1.04 -23.13 -7.54
N VAL A 57 -0.89 -21.83 -7.32
CA VAL A 57 -1.68 -21.05 -6.38
C VAL A 57 -2.81 -20.27 -7.06
N SER A 58 -3.05 -20.45 -8.37
CA SER A 58 -4.12 -19.75 -9.11
C SER A 58 -5.48 -19.91 -8.45
N ALA A 59 -5.87 -21.15 -8.11
CA ALA A 59 -7.12 -21.42 -7.42
C ALA A 59 -7.10 -20.87 -5.97
N ALA A 60 -5.95 -20.93 -5.31
CA ALA A 60 -5.77 -20.44 -3.94
C ALA A 60 -5.96 -18.92 -3.82
N LEU A 61 -5.57 -18.16 -4.85
CA LEU A 61 -5.76 -16.71 -4.92
C LEU A 61 -7.24 -16.32 -5.00
N ASP A 62 -8.06 -17.14 -5.66
CA ASP A 62 -9.50 -16.93 -5.78
C ASP A 62 -10.29 -17.54 -4.61
N GLY A 63 -9.65 -18.38 -3.79
CA GLY A 63 -10.18 -19.01 -2.58
C GLY A 63 -10.70 -20.43 -2.80
N PRO A 64 -10.99 -21.20 -1.72
CA PRO A 64 -10.93 -20.87 -0.28
C PRO A 64 -9.50 -20.93 0.33
N PRO A 65 -9.23 -20.31 1.51
CA PRO A 65 -10.16 -19.81 2.56
C PRO A 65 -10.63 -18.36 2.42
N HIS A 66 -9.96 -17.52 1.64
CA HIS A 66 -10.42 -16.16 1.34
C HIS A 66 -9.98 -15.76 -0.06
N ARG A 67 -10.70 -14.82 -0.66
CA ARG A 67 -10.37 -14.28 -1.98
C ARG A 67 -9.42 -13.10 -1.83
N HIS A 68 -8.31 -13.13 -2.57
CA HIS A 68 -7.33 -12.05 -2.54
C HIS A 68 -7.84 -10.83 -3.32
N SER A 69 -7.58 -9.62 -2.79
CA SER A 69 -7.97 -8.35 -3.41
C SER A 69 -7.16 -8.05 -4.67
N ALA A 70 -7.60 -7.06 -5.47
CA ALA A 70 -6.84 -6.58 -6.63
C ALA A 70 -5.44 -6.08 -6.23
N ASN A 71 -5.30 -5.45 -5.06
CA ASN A 71 -4.01 -4.99 -4.54
C ASN A 71 -3.09 -6.15 -4.18
N ALA A 72 -3.61 -7.23 -3.59
CA ALA A 72 -2.81 -8.42 -3.31
C ALA A 72 -2.27 -9.07 -4.60
N ARG A 73 -3.06 -9.08 -5.68
CA ARG A 73 -2.58 -9.52 -7.00
C ARG A 73 -1.51 -8.59 -7.57
N ARG A 74 -1.62 -7.27 -7.33
CA ARG A 74 -0.59 -6.30 -7.73
C ARG A 74 0.72 -6.51 -6.96
N TRP A 75 0.68 -6.89 -5.68
CA TRP A 75 1.86 -7.29 -4.90
C TRP A 75 2.53 -8.52 -5.48
N LEU A 76 1.75 -9.57 -5.79
CA LEU A 76 2.28 -10.80 -6.38
C LEU A 76 3.11 -10.51 -7.65
N GLU A 77 2.64 -9.60 -8.50
CA GLU A 77 3.34 -9.20 -9.72
C GLU A 77 4.71 -8.53 -9.47
N GLN A 78 5.01 -8.04 -8.27
CA GLN A 78 6.35 -7.52 -7.92
C GLN A 78 7.39 -8.63 -7.77
N TYR A 79 6.93 -9.85 -7.50
CA TYR A 79 7.74 -11.04 -7.27
C TYR A 79 7.88 -11.92 -8.52
N TYR A 80 7.49 -11.41 -9.69
CA TYR A 80 7.55 -12.14 -10.95
C TYR A 80 8.99 -12.38 -11.39
N VAL A 81 9.34 -13.63 -11.70
CA VAL A 81 10.70 -14.03 -12.12
C VAL A 81 10.74 -14.47 -13.58
N GLY A 82 9.64 -15.03 -14.10
CA GLY A 82 9.60 -15.54 -15.46
C GLY A 82 8.41 -16.45 -15.73
N GLU A 83 8.47 -17.14 -16.86
CA GLU A 83 7.43 -18.08 -17.27
C GLU A 83 7.91 -19.53 -17.12
N MET A 84 6.98 -20.45 -16.90
CA MET A 84 7.31 -21.87 -16.99
C MET A 84 7.43 -22.31 -18.45
N GLU A 85 8.40 -23.18 -18.72
CA GLU A 85 8.50 -23.87 -20.00
C GLU A 85 7.23 -24.67 -20.26
N SER A 86 6.74 -24.61 -21.50
CA SER A 86 5.66 -25.46 -21.97
C SER A 86 6.17 -26.89 -22.12
N GLY A 87 6.25 -27.64 -21.03
CA GLY A 87 6.39 -29.09 -21.08
C GLY A 87 5.04 -29.69 -21.47
N ASP A 88 4.94 -30.20 -22.70
CA ASP A 88 3.89 -31.07 -23.26
C ASP A 88 2.55 -31.12 -22.48
N GLU A 89 1.78 -30.03 -22.49
CA GLU A 89 0.33 -30.20 -22.46
C GLU A 89 -0.06 -30.75 -23.83
N GLN A 90 -0.15 -32.09 -23.94
CA GLN A 90 -0.90 -32.74 -25.02
C GLN A 90 -2.35 -32.26 -24.92
N VAL A 91 -2.64 -31.13 -25.55
CA VAL A 91 -3.99 -30.75 -25.92
C VAL A 91 -4.45 -31.80 -26.93
N PRO A 92 -5.47 -32.62 -26.65
CA PRO A 92 -6.00 -33.50 -27.67
C PRO A 92 -6.66 -32.62 -28.73
N ARG A 93 -5.99 -32.44 -29.86
CA ARG A 93 -6.58 -31.84 -31.07
C ARG A 93 -7.62 -32.83 -31.59
N ARG A 94 -8.86 -32.75 -31.09
CA ARG A 94 -10.01 -33.29 -31.82
C ARG A 94 -10.27 -32.40 -33.03
N PHE A 95 -9.66 -32.77 -34.16
CA PHE A 95 -10.20 -32.44 -35.47
C PHE A 95 -11.56 -33.14 -35.59
N GLY A 96 -12.63 -32.34 -35.64
CA GLY A 96 -13.98 -32.79 -35.92
C GLY A 96 -14.61 -31.83 -36.90
N LEU A 97 -14.61 -32.22 -38.19
CA LEU A 97 -15.40 -31.58 -39.22
C LEU A 97 -16.89 -31.68 -38.88
N CYS A 98 -17.61 -30.55 -38.95
CA CYS A 98 -18.97 -30.54 -39.47
C CYS A 98 -19.33 -29.12 -39.92
N GLY A 99 -19.77 -28.98 -41.17
CA GLY A 99 -20.09 -27.70 -41.78
C GLY A 99 -21.52 -27.25 -41.50
N PHE A 100 -21.77 -25.95 -41.62
CA PHE A 100 -23.03 -25.40 -42.13
C PHE A 100 -22.83 -23.97 -42.65
N ARG A 101 -23.52 -23.67 -43.76
CA ARG A 101 -23.60 -22.38 -44.46
C ARG A 101 -24.46 -21.38 -43.68
N GLY A 102 -24.18 -20.08 -43.87
CA GLY A 102 -25.22 -19.03 -43.91
C GLY A 102 -25.05 -17.84 -42.96
N THR A 103 -24.57 -16.72 -43.52
CA THR A 103 -25.05 -15.33 -43.35
C THR A 103 -25.12 -14.67 -41.95
N ASP A 104 -24.25 -13.67 -41.78
CA ASP A 104 -24.49 -12.31 -41.26
C ASP A 104 -25.36 -12.11 -40.00
N LEU A 105 -24.70 -11.82 -38.87
CA LEU A 105 -24.76 -10.54 -38.13
C LEU A 105 -24.34 -10.73 -36.65
N GLY A 106 -23.26 -10.04 -36.27
CA GLY A 106 -23.04 -9.53 -34.90
C GLY A 106 -22.72 -10.52 -33.79
N SER A 107 -21.46 -10.90 -33.63
CA SER A 107 -20.87 -11.31 -32.35
C SER A 107 -19.36 -11.49 -32.51
N GLU A 108 -18.58 -10.42 -32.28
CA GLU A 108 -17.12 -10.50 -32.24
C GLU A 108 -16.65 -11.50 -31.17
N CYS A 109 -15.83 -12.46 -31.60
CA CYS A 109 -15.19 -13.46 -30.76
C CYS A 109 -14.07 -12.84 -29.90
N PRO A 110 -13.85 -13.28 -28.64
CA PRO A 110 -12.82 -12.72 -27.77
C PRO A 110 -11.43 -13.32 -28.10
N GLY A 111 -10.89 -12.96 -29.25
CA GLY A 111 -9.53 -13.25 -29.69
C GLY A 111 -8.57 -12.08 -29.41
N SER A 112 -8.57 -11.53 -28.20
CA SER A 112 -7.77 -10.32 -27.91
C SER A 112 -7.30 -10.19 -26.45
N ARG A 113 -7.23 -11.30 -25.69
CA ARG A 113 -6.59 -11.29 -24.34
C ARG A 113 -5.07 -11.37 -24.37
N ALA A 114 -4.46 -11.97 -25.39
CA ALA A 114 -3.00 -12.08 -25.46
C ALA A 114 -2.33 -10.70 -25.65
N TYR A 115 -2.89 -9.83 -26.49
CA TYR A 115 -2.38 -8.48 -26.74
C TYR A 115 -2.50 -7.54 -25.52
N GLY A 116 -3.50 -7.76 -24.64
CA GLY A 116 -3.64 -6.99 -23.39
C GLY A 116 -2.65 -7.39 -22.29
N VAL A 117 -2.19 -8.64 -22.30
CA VAL A 117 -1.28 -9.18 -21.26
C VAL A 117 0.16 -8.71 -21.45
N TYR A 118 0.63 -8.62 -22.70
CA TYR A 118 1.95 -8.03 -23.00
C TYR A 118 1.98 -6.52 -22.72
N LYS A 119 0.85 -5.83 -22.89
CA LYS A 119 0.74 -4.41 -22.54
C LYS A 119 0.80 -4.21 -21.03
N ALA A 120 0.28 -5.13 -20.21
CA ALA A 120 0.37 -5.06 -18.75
C ALA A 120 1.80 -5.24 -18.22
N SER A 121 2.65 -6.04 -18.89
CA SER A 121 4.08 -6.13 -18.58
C SER A 121 4.89 -4.96 -19.14
N GLN A 122 4.48 -4.38 -20.28
CA GLN A 122 5.08 -3.14 -20.81
C GLN A 122 4.66 -1.89 -20.02
N LEU A 123 3.57 -1.94 -19.25
CA LEU A 123 3.04 -0.85 -18.43
C LEU A 123 3.67 -0.79 -17.02
N ARG A 124 4.93 -1.17 -16.83
CA ARG A 124 5.65 -0.90 -15.56
C ARG A 124 7.12 -0.59 -15.83
N ALA A 125 7.37 0.42 -16.65
CA ALA A 125 8.54 1.24 -16.38
C ALA A 125 8.32 1.81 -14.98
N ASP A 126 9.22 1.49 -14.04
CA ASP A 126 9.24 2.14 -12.74
C ASP A 126 9.18 3.65 -13.00
N LEU A 127 8.04 4.28 -12.65
CA LEU A 127 7.80 5.71 -12.95
C LEU A 127 8.79 6.61 -12.21
N VAL A 128 9.48 6.04 -11.22
CA VAL A 128 10.44 6.69 -10.35
C VAL A 128 11.66 5.77 -10.25
N ASP A 129 12.85 6.36 -10.18
CA ASP A 129 14.10 5.63 -9.97
C ASP A 129 14.27 5.31 -8.48
N TRP A 130 14.10 4.04 -8.12
CA TRP A 130 14.20 3.52 -6.75
C TRP A 130 15.63 3.54 -6.19
N GLN A 131 16.65 3.71 -7.03
CA GLN A 131 18.04 3.82 -6.58
C GLN A 131 18.36 5.24 -6.11
N LYS A 132 17.49 6.21 -6.44
CA LYS A 132 17.62 7.61 -6.07
C LYS A 132 16.57 8.01 -5.04
N PRO A 133 16.83 9.07 -4.25
CA PRO A 133 15.87 9.58 -3.29
C PRO A 133 14.56 10.01 -3.95
N LEU A 134 13.42 9.57 -3.41
CA LEU A 134 12.12 9.70 -4.09
C LEU A 134 11.52 11.10 -3.95
N LEU A 135 11.83 11.85 -2.89
CA LEU A 135 11.09 13.06 -2.52
C LEU A 135 10.93 14.04 -3.68
N TRP A 136 12.04 14.36 -4.35
CA TRP A 136 12.05 15.32 -5.46
C TRP A 136 11.69 14.71 -6.82
N GLN A 137 11.63 13.38 -6.92
CA GLN A 137 11.17 12.71 -8.15
C GLN A 137 9.64 12.68 -8.23
N VAL A 138 8.98 12.51 -7.09
CA VAL A 138 7.53 12.30 -7.00
C VAL A 138 6.73 13.47 -7.56
N GLY A 139 7.20 14.71 -7.39
CA GLY A 139 6.51 15.88 -7.95
C GLY A 139 6.41 15.89 -9.49
N TYR A 140 7.27 15.15 -10.21
CA TYR A 140 7.23 15.05 -11.67
C TYR A 140 6.23 14.01 -12.21
N LEU A 141 5.60 13.22 -11.32
CA LEU A 141 4.62 12.20 -11.73
C LEU A 141 3.34 12.80 -12.32
N GLY A 142 2.98 14.03 -11.93
CA GLY A 142 1.80 14.74 -12.42
C GLY A 142 0.53 13.90 -12.29
N GLU A 143 -0.15 13.64 -13.40
CA GLU A 143 -1.41 12.87 -13.45
C GLU A 143 -1.27 11.42 -12.98
N LYS A 144 -0.07 10.82 -13.10
CA LYS A 144 0.18 9.43 -12.71
C LYS A 144 0.40 9.26 -11.21
N TYR A 145 0.52 10.38 -10.47
CA TYR A 145 0.81 10.36 -9.04
C TYR A 145 -0.26 9.64 -8.22
N ASP A 146 -1.54 9.97 -8.42
CA ASP A 146 -2.65 9.44 -7.62
C ASP A 146 -2.75 7.92 -7.74
N GLU A 147 -2.57 7.37 -8.94
CA GLU A 147 -2.57 5.92 -9.12
C GLU A 147 -1.30 5.29 -8.52
N TRP A 148 -0.13 5.92 -8.71
CA TRP A 148 1.14 5.38 -8.24
C TRP A 148 1.26 5.37 -6.72
N VAL A 149 0.78 6.39 -6.01
CA VAL A 149 0.93 6.51 -4.55
C VAL A 149 0.09 5.48 -3.79
N HIS A 150 -1.08 5.11 -4.33
CA HIS A 150 -1.96 4.08 -3.78
C HIS A 150 -1.59 2.66 -4.22
N GLN A 151 -0.54 2.51 -5.04
CA GLN A 151 0.00 1.20 -5.38
C GLN A 151 1.08 0.83 -4.37
N PRO A 152 0.78 -0.08 -3.42
CA PRO A 152 1.73 -0.48 -2.40
C PRO A 152 2.95 -1.20 -3.00
N VAL A 153 4.13 -0.94 -2.44
CA VAL A 153 5.41 -1.50 -2.91
C VAL A 153 6.21 -2.05 -1.75
N ASP A 154 6.76 -3.25 -1.93
CA ASP A 154 7.62 -3.90 -0.94
C ASP A 154 9.10 -3.67 -1.27
N ARG A 155 9.54 -2.41 -1.20
CA ARG A 155 10.93 -1.99 -1.48
C ARG A 155 11.38 -0.95 -0.45
N PRO A 156 12.68 -0.92 -0.08
CA PRO A 156 13.19 0.11 0.81
C PRO A 156 13.05 1.49 0.16
N ILE A 157 12.34 2.40 0.81
CA ILE A 157 12.13 3.77 0.35
C ILE A 157 13.18 4.68 0.99
N ARG A 158 13.96 5.38 0.16
CA ARG A 158 14.84 6.48 0.57
C ARG A 158 14.22 7.81 0.13
N LEU A 159 14.06 8.75 1.06
CA LEU A 159 13.44 10.05 0.80
C LEU A 159 14.46 11.12 0.46
N PHE A 160 15.59 11.15 1.17
CA PHE A 160 16.61 12.20 1.06
C PHE A 160 17.98 11.69 0.58
N HIS A 161 18.75 12.58 -0.04
CA HIS A 161 20.14 12.30 -0.40
C HIS A 161 21.03 12.23 0.84
N SER A 162 20.84 13.14 1.80
CA SER A 162 21.63 13.21 3.04
C SER A 162 21.21 12.13 4.03
N ASP A 163 22.19 11.43 4.60
CA ASP A 163 21.94 10.42 5.64
C ASP A 163 21.35 11.02 6.92
N ILE A 164 21.66 12.28 7.23
CA ILE A 164 21.10 12.98 8.40
C ILE A 164 19.60 13.21 8.21
N LEU A 165 19.19 13.77 7.07
CA LEU A 165 17.78 14.00 6.77
C LEU A 165 17.01 12.68 6.65
N GLU A 166 17.65 11.66 6.11
CA GLU A 166 17.10 10.31 6.00
C GLU A 166 16.98 9.59 7.35
N SER A 167 17.78 9.98 8.34
CA SER A 167 17.62 9.52 9.72
C SER A 167 16.46 10.25 10.41
N LEU A 168 16.29 11.55 10.16
CA LEU A 168 15.22 12.37 10.74
C LEU A 168 13.83 12.00 10.20
N SER A 169 13.75 11.38 9.02
CA SER A 169 12.50 10.90 8.44
C SER A 169 12.00 9.58 9.04
N LYS A 170 12.85 8.84 9.76
CA LYS A 170 12.51 7.55 10.36
C LYS A 170 12.08 7.71 11.81
N THR A 171 10.76 7.75 12.02
CA THR A 171 10.18 7.87 13.35
C THR A 171 9.70 6.51 13.85
N ALA A 172 10.34 5.98 14.90
CA ALA A 172 9.88 4.75 15.54
C ALA A 172 8.57 4.99 16.32
N TRP A 173 7.72 3.97 16.41
CA TRP A 173 6.39 4.06 17.02
C TRP A 173 6.40 4.58 18.47
N TYR A 174 7.43 4.24 19.25
CA TYR A 174 7.55 4.63 20.65
C TYR A 174 7.94 6.10 20.85
N VAL A 175 8.47 6.77 19.81
CA VAL A 175 8.87 8.18 19.88
C VAL A 175 7.66 9.08 20.18
N VAL A 176 6.50 8.74 19.63
CA VAL A 176 5.24 9.45 19.89
C VAL A 176 4.93 9.47 21.38
N PHE A 177 5.06 8.33 22.07
CA PHE A 177 4.79 8.26 23.51
C PHE A 177 5.84 8.98 24.35
N ILE A 178 7.13 8.81 24.04
CA ILE A 178 8.22 9.45 24.78
C ILE A 178 8.12 10.98 24.73
N VAL A 179 7.76 11.53 23.57
CA VAL A 179 7.66 12.99 23.39
C VAL A 179 6.35 13.53 23.96
N TRP A 180 5.21 12.92 23.59
CA TRP A 180 3.91 13.54 23.86
C TRP A 180 3.32 13.15 25.22
N ALA A 181 3.64 11.98 25.79
CA ALA A 181 3.09 11.60 27.10
C ALA A 181 3.55 12.55 28.23
N PRO A 182 4.83 12.94 28.35
CA PRO A 182 5.26 13.92 29.35
C PRO A 182 4.58 15.28 29.16
N VAL A 183 4.38 15.71 27.90
CA VAL A 183 3.68 16.97 27.58
C VAL A 183 2.23 16.90 28.04
N VAL A 184 1.51 15.83 27.73
CA VAL A 184 0.12 15.63 28.16
C VAL A 184 0.03 15.59 29.69
N LEU A 185 0.93 14.88 30.38
CA LEU A 185 0.96 14.81 31.84
C LEU A 185 1.23 16.17 32.48
N TYR A 186 2.23 16.90 31.97
CA TYR A 186 2.58 18.23 32.47
C TYR A 186 1.44 19.24 32.27
N LEU A 187 0.86 19.30 31.06
CA LEU A 187 -0.26 20.19 30.79
C LEU A 187 -1.50 19.81 31.61
N SER A 188 -1.77 18.52 31.78
CA SER A 188 -2.85 18.03 32.65
C SER A 188 -2.64 18.46 34.10
N TRP A 189 -1.43 18.34 34.63
CA TRP A 189 -1.07 18.80 35.97
C TRP A 189 -1.26 20.32 36.11
N VAL A 190 -0.73 21.10 35.17
CA VAL A 190 -0.88 22.56 35.16
C VAL A 190 -2.37 22.96 35.11
N SER A 191 -3.16 22.35 34.23
CA SER A 191 -4.60 22.60 34.15
C SER A 191 -5.33 22.23 35.45
N TYR A 192 -5.02 21.08 36.05
CA TYR A 192 -5.66 20.64 37.29
C TYR A 192 -5.33 21.58 38.47
N THR A 193 -4.05 21.94 38.64
CA THR A 193 -3.61 22.84 39.70
C THR A 193 -4.21 24.24 39.55
N SER A 194 -4.29 24.77 38.32
CA SER A 194 -4.96 26.04 38.03
C SER A 194 -6.45 26.03 38.39
N LEU A 195 -7.18 24.95 38.04
CA LEU A 195 -8.58 24.79 38.42
C LEU A 195 -8.77 24.58 39.94
N ALA A 196 -7.79 23.97 40.61
CA ALA A 196 -7.80 23.76 42.06
C ALA A 196 -7.64 25.06 42.85
N GLN A 197 -7.06 26.11 42.26
CA GLN A 197 -6.96 27.44 42.88
C GLN A 197 -8.34 28.13 43.01
N GLY A 198 -9.38 27.65 42.33
CA GLY A 198 -10.76 28.16 42.47
C GLY A 198 -11.02 29.53 41.85
N ASN A 199 -10.01 30.14 41.22
CA ASN A 199 -10.10 31.47 40.61
C ASN A 199 -10.57 31.45 39.16
N THR A 200 -10.76 30.25 38.57
CA THR A 200 -11.10 30.10 37.16
C THR A 200 -12.60 30.25 36.95
N ARG A 201 -12.99 31.34 36.25
CA ARG A 201 -14.40 31.63 35.93
C ARG A 201 -14.57 31.74 34.42
N LEU A 202 -15.55 31.02 33.88
CA LEU A 202 -15.96 31.16 32.48
C LEU A 202 -16.74 32.46 32.29
N PHE A 203 -16.64 33.05 31.08
CA PHE A 203 -17.36 34.26 30.64
C PHE A 203 -17.05 35.57 31.39
N SER A 204 -16.05 35.57 32.28
CA SER A 204 -15.61 36.77 33.00
C SER A 204 -15.19 37.93 32.08
N SER A 205 -14.83 37.65 30.82
CA SER A 205 -14.42 38.66 29.83
C SER A 205 -15.59 39.37 29.14
N PHE A 206 -16.82 38.82 29.17
CA PHE A 206 -17.97 39.37 28.45
C PHE A 206 -19.07 39.90 29.37
N THR A 207 -19.34 39.24 30.50
CA THR A 207 -20.35 39.68 31.47
C THR A 207 -19.93 39.25 32.89
N THR A 208 -19.77 40.21 33.79
CA THR A 208 -19.42 39.95 35.20
C THR A 208 -20.56 39.32 36.01
N GLU A 209 -21.79 39.41 35.51
CA GLU A 209 -23.00 38.94 36.21
C GLU A 209 -23.26 37.43 36.05
N TYR A 210 -22.77 36.82 34.97
CA TYR A 210 -23.00 35.40 34.63
C TYR A 210 -21.71 34.58 34.60
N SER A 211 -20.77 34.88 35.51
CA SER A 211 -19.51 34.13 35.59
C SER A 211 -19.73 32.76 36.25
N ILE A 212 -19.52 31.67 35.51
CA ILE A 212 -19.67 30.30 36.04
C ILE A 212 -18.32 29.83 36.59
N PRO A 213 -18.21 29.52 37.90
CA PRO A 213 -16.96 29.00 38.46
C PRO A 213 -16.69 27.57 37.96
N VAL A 214 -15.48 27.33 37.44
CA VAL A 214 -15.06 26.00 36.99
C VAL A 214 -14.21 25.37 38.07
N HIS A 215 -14.78 24.38 38.75
CA HIS A 215 -14.07 23.64 39.79
C HIS A 215 -13.16 22.55 39.20
N LYS A 216 -12.16 22.08 39.96
CA LYS A 216 -11.24 21.00 39.55
C LYS A 216 -11.93 19.69 39.10
N TYR A 217 -13.16 19.44 39.54
CA TYR A 217 -13.92 18.24 39.17
C TYR A 217 -14.40 18.25 37.71
N TYR A 218 -14.38 19.40 37.04
CA TYR A 218 -14.67 19.50 35.60
C TYR A 218 -13.48 19.05 34.74
N PHE A 219 -12.27 18.93 35.30
CA PHE A 219 -11.08 18.57 34.54
C PHE A 219 -11.25 17.25 33.75
N PRO A 220 -11.71 16.12 34.33
CA PRO A 220 -11.91 14.89 33.57
C PRO A 220 -12.90 15.05 32.42
N PHE A 221 -13.96 15.85 32.61
CA PHE A 221 -14.94 16.12 31.56
C PHE A 221 -14.34 16.92 30.40
N ILE A 222 -13.59 17.99 30.71
CA ILE A 222 -12.89 18.81 29.70
C ILE A 222 -11.86 17.96 28.95
N PHE A 223 -11.13 17.10 29.66
CA PHE A 223 -10.15 16.19 29.07
C PHE A 223 -10.82 15.20 28.11
N LEU A 224 -11.92 14.56 28.52
CA LEU A 224 -12.70 13.64 27.67
C LEU A 224 -13.33 14.36 26.47
N LEU A 225 -13.84 15.58 26.65
CA LEU A 225 -14.31 16.41 25.54
C LEU A 225 -13.17 16.70 24.55
N GLY A 226 -11.97 16.98 25.04
CA GLY A 226 -10.77 17.13 24.21
C GLY A 226 -10.45 15.87 23.41
N MET A 227 -10.51 14.69 24.02
CA MET A 227 -10.33 13.40 23.33
C MET A 227 -11.40 13.17 22.25
N PHE A 228 -12.65 13.54 22.53
CA PHE A 228 -13.72 13.47 21.54
C PHE A 228 -13.49 14.45 20.38
N LEU A 229 -13.15 15.71 20.66
CA LEU A 229 -12.84 16.70 19.63
C LEU A 229 -11.62 16.31 18.79
N TRP A 230 -10.63 15.66 19.39
CA TRP A 230 -9.51 15.07 18.68
C TRP A 230 -9.99 14.03 17.65
N SER A 231 -10.91 13.13 18.02
CA SER A 231 -11.44 12.15 17.06
C SER A 231 -12.15 12.78 15.86
N LEU A 232 -12.85 13.90 16.08
CA LEU A 232 -13.45 14.68 14.98
C LEU A 232 -12.38 15.36 14.13
N LEU A 233 -11.38 15.98 14.75
CA LEU A 233 -10.28 16.64 14.06
C LEU A 233 -9.47 15.65 13.22
N GLU A 234 -9.18 14.47 13.77
CA GLU A 234 -8.52 13.36 13.08
C GLU A 234 -9.27 12.98 11.80
N TYR A 235 -10.59 12.80 11.90
CA TYR A 235 -11.42 12.49 10.73
C TYR A 235 -11.35 13.59 9.67
N LEU A 236 -11.45 14.86 10.06
CA LEU A 236 -11.41 15.99 9.14
C LEU A 236 -10.05 16.11 8.44
N ILE A 237 -8.95 16.02 9.19
CA ILE A 237 -7.60 16.09 8.65
C ILE A 237 -7.36 14.88 7.73
N HIS A 238 -7.72 13.68 8.16
CA HIS A 238 -7.48 12.47 7.38
C HIS A 238 -8.26 12.50 6.05
N ARG A 239 -9.55 12.85 6.11
CA ARG A 239 -10.40 12.89 4.92
C ARG A 239 -10.07 14.03 3.96
N PHE A 240 -9.86 15.25 4.47
CA PHE A 240 -9.78 16.44 3.63
C PHE A 240 -8.35 16.92 3.35
N VAL A 241 -7.40 16.62 4.23
CA VAL A 241 -5.99 17.04 4.05
C VAL A 241 -5.15 15.87 3.55
N PHE A 242 -5.18 14.73 4.25
CA PHE A 242 -4.33 13.58 3.94
C PHE A 242 -4.78 12.80 2.70
N HIS A 243 -6.08 12.79 2.40
CA HIS A 243 -6.63 12.19 1.18
C HIS A 243 -7.02 13.24 0.11
N MET A 244 -6.47 14.46 0.20
CA MET A 244 -6.64 15.45 -0.84
C MET A 244 -5.96 14.98 -2.13
N LYS A 245 -6.64 15.11 -3.28
CA LYS A 245 -6.02 14.88 -4.58
C LYS A 245 -5.28 16.13 -5.04
N PRO A 246 -3.94 16.15 -5.02
CA PRO A 246 -3.21 17.32 -5.47
C PRO A 246 -3.43 17.53 -6.99
N PRO A 247 -3.60 18.77 -7.47
CA PRO A 247 -3.67 19.07 -8.89
C PRO A 247 -2.38 18.63 -9.59
N ALA A 248 -2.54 17.89 -10.70
CA ALA A 248 -1.43 17.32 -11.46
C ALA A 248 -0.43 18.35 -12.01
N SER A 249 -0.84 19.62 -12.13
CA SER A 249 0.00 20.72 -12.58
C SER A 249 0.97 21.24 -11.51
N ASN A 250 0.77 20.92 -10.23
CA ASN A 250 1.55 21.50 -9.14
C ASN A 250 2.52 20.49 -8.50
N TYR A 251 3.78 20.59 -8.92
CA TYR A 251 4.91 19.81 -8.41
C TYR A 251 5.04 19.83 -6.88
N TYR A 252 4.95 21.01 -6.26
CA TYR A 252 5.18 21.16 -4.82
C TYR A 252 4.05 20.57 -4.00
N LEU A 253 2.82 20.68 -4.47
CA LEU A 253 1.65 20.16 -3.75
C LEU A 253 1.62 18.63 -3.78
N ILE A 254 2.03 18.02 -4.89
CA ILE A 254 2.25 16.57 -5.00
C ILE A 254 3.33 16.11 -4.01
N THR A 255 4.45 16.84 -3.95
CA THR A 255 5.57 16.53 -3.04
C THR A 255 5.15 16.65 -1.58
N LEU A 256 4.38 17.70 -1.23
CA LEU A 256 3.86 17.91 0.12
C LEU A 256 2.88 16.80 0.52
N HIS A 257 1.94 16.45 -0.36
CA HIS A 257 1.01 15.34 -0.10
C HIS A 257 1.76 14.02 0.13
N PHE A 258 2.83 13.77 -0.64
CA PHE A 258 3.68 12.58 -0.45
C PHE A 258 4.32 12.54 0.94
N LEU A 259 4.84 13.66 1.43
CA LEU A 259 5.40 13.77 2.78
C LEU A 259 4.36 13.60 3.89
N LEU A 260 3.15 14.14 3.71
CA LEU A 260 2.11 14.10 4.74
C LEU A 260 1.48 12.72 4.89
N HIS A 261 1.02 12.12 3.79
CA HIS A 261 0.28 10.85 3.83
C HIS A 261 0.58 9.90 2.67
N GLY A 262 1.05 10.41 1.52
CA GLY A 262 1.31 9.56 0.37
C GLY A 262 2.33 8.45 0.63
N GLN A 263 3.38 8.72 1.40
CA GLN A 263 4.35 7.69 1.79
C GLN A 263 3.75 6.56 2.64
N HIS A 264 2.70 6.84 3.43
CA HIS A 264 2.02 5.82 4.24
C HIS A 264 1.20 4.85 3.38
N HIS A 265 0.70 5.32 2.22
CA HIS A 265 0.02 4.44 1.26
C HIS A 265 0.97 3.61 0.39
N LYS A 266 2.25 3.99 0.37
CA LYS A 266 3.25 3.42 -0.53
C LYS A 266 3.96 2.24 0.10
#